data_AF-A0AAW9J8F1-F1
#
_entry.id   AF-A0AAW9J8F1-F1
#
_cell.length_a   1.000
_cell.length_b   1.000
_cell.length_c   1.000
_cell.angle_alpha   90.00
_cell.angle_beta   90.00
_cell.angle_gamma   90.00
#
_symmetry.space_group_name_H-M   'P 1'
#
loop_
_entity.id
_entity.type
_entity.pdbx_description
1 polymer ?
#
loop_
_entity_poly.entity_id
_entity_poly.type
_entity_poly.pdbx_seq_one_letter_code
_entity_poly.pdbx_strand_id
1 'polypeptide(L)'
;MLPIIKNTYTGVTNINPDMLEAAKGLGMTSGQTLELIKIPLAMPVMMAGIRMAAVTAVGLMTIAAFVGAGGLGYLVFSGIQTVDNNLILFGAIPAAILALIIDWITGKIEEATMPNGIKKSDGTMKVKRNGSNKNKKGNIIIASVVAVVVIGGALASSILSRSDNKITIGSKNYTEQLILGNMLEELIENKTDIDVETKLNLGGTQVAFNALKSG
;
A
#
# COMPACT_ATOMS: atom_id res chain seq x y z
N MET A 1 -9.31 -6.13 2.81
CA MET A 1 -9.94 -5.64 4.06
C MET A 1 -10.06 -6.69 5.17
N LEU A 2 -10.19 -7.98 4.85
CA LEU A 2 -10.28 -9.05 5.85
C LEU A 2 -9.14 -9.08 6.91
N PRO A 3 -7.85 -8.83 6.56
CA PRO A 3 -6.76 -8.98 7.53
C PRO A 3 -6.79 -7.97 8.68
N ILE A 4 -7.08 -6.69 8.39
CA ILE A 4 -7.11 -5.63 9.41
C ILE A 4 -8.25 -5.89 10.39
N ILE A 5 -9.44 -6.18 9.89
CA ILE A 5 -10.64 -6.38 10.72
C ILE A 5 -10.46 -7.64 11.58
N LYS A 6 -10.02 -8.75 10.97
CA LYS A 6 -9.79 -10.01 11.70
C LYS A 6 -8.74 -9.84 12.79
N ASN A 7 -7.61 -9.21 12.47
CA ASN A 7 -6.54 -9.02 13.45
C ASN A 7 -6.88 -7.99 14.53
N THR A 8 -7.68 -6.97 14.21
CA THR A 8 -8.20 -6.04 15.22
C THR A 8 -9.19 -6.74 16.15
N TYR A 9 -10.10 -7.54 15.60
CA TYR A 9 -11.07 -8.31 16.38
C TYR A 9 -10.37 -9.32 17.29
N THR A 10 -9.44 -10.09 16.75
CA THR A 10 -8.62 -11.03 17.53
C THR A 10 -7.77 -10.30 18.56
N GLY A 11 -7.18 -9.15 18.23
CA GLY A 11 -6.38 -8.36 19.17
C GLY A 11 -7.17 -7.87 20.38
N VAL A 12 -8.43 -7.45 20.20
CA VAL A 12 -9.29 -6.95 21.30
C VAL A 12 -9.93 -8.10 22.08
N THR A 13 -10.25 -9.22 21.42
CA THR A 13 -10.96 -10.36 22.06
C THR A 13 -10.00 -11.29 22.80
N ASN A 14 -8.73 -11.37 22.38
CA ASN A 14 -7.72 -12.27 22.96
C ASN A 14 -7.04 -11.70 24.21
N ILE A 15 -7.59 -10.64 24.80
CA ILE A 15 -7.10 -10.02 26.03
C ILE A 15 -7.59 -10.85 27.22
N ASN A 16 -6.72 -11.11 28.19
CA ASN A 16 -7.09 -11.88 29.40
C ASN A 16 -8.29 -11.21 30.11
N PRO A 17 -9.41 -11.92 30.34
CA PRO A 17 -10.55 -11.40 31.09
C PRO A 17 -10.20 -10.93 32.51
N ASP A 18 -9.22 -11.54 33.18
CA ASP A 18 -8.79 -11.17 34.54
C ASP A 18 -8.29 -9.71 34.59
N MET A 19 -7.61 -9.26 33.53
CA MET A 19 -7.13 -7.88 33.39
C MET A 19 -8.29 -6.90 33.25
N LEU A 20 -9.39 -7.31 32.61
CA LEU A 20 -10.58 -6.49 32.44
C LEU A 20 -11.41 -6.44 33.73
N GLU A 21 -11.46 -7.52 34.50
CA GLU A 21 -12.11 -7.55 35.81
C GLU A 21 -11.33 -6.73 36.84
N ALA A 22 -10.00 -6.81 36.83
CA ALA A 22 -9.15 -5.96 37.66
C ALA A 22 -9.33 -4.46 37.33
N ALA A 23 -9.41 -4.10 36.04
CA ALA A 23 -9.68 -2.73 35.61
C ALA A 23 -11.04 -2.22 36.11
N LYS A 24 -12.07 -3.06 36.07
CA LYS A 24 -13.39 -2.74 36.63
C LYS A 24 -13.35 -2.61 38.16
N GLY A 25 -12.61 -3.47 38.85
CA GLY A 25 -12.40 -3.40 40.30
C GLY A 25 -11.66 -2.13 40.75
N LEU A 26 -10.85 -1.55 39.87
CA LEU A 26 -10.19 -0.26 40.06
C LEU A 26 -11.06 0.96 39.68
N GLY A 27 -12.32 0.74 39.28
CA GLY A 27 -13.25 1.81 38.91
C GLY A 27 -12.96 2.47 37.55
N MET A 28 -12.20 1.81 36.66
CA MET A 28 -11.91 2.37 35.35
C MET A 28 -13.17 2.42 34.47
N THR A 29 -13.36 3.55 33.79
CA THR A 29 -14.43 3.69 32.80
C THR A 29 -14.14 2.87 31.53
N SER A 30 -15.16 2.58 30.72
CA SER A 30 -14.99 1.85 29.45
C SER A 30 -14.02 2.52 28.48
N GLY A 31 -13.99 3.86 28.44
CA GLY A 31 -13.05 4.63 27.62
C GLY A 31 -11.60 4.52 28.13
N GLN A 32 -11.41 4.65 29.45
CA GLN A 32 -10.09 4.47 30.08
C GLN A 32 -9.58 3.04 29.92
N THR A 33 -10.44 2.04 30.05
CA THR A 33 -10.10 0.62 29.83
C THR A 33 -9.70 0.37 28.37
N LEU A 34 -10.38 1.04 27.41
CA LEU A 34 -10.03 0.93 26.01
C LEU A 34 -8.65 1.50 25.72
N GLU A 35 -8.38 2.75 26.13
CA GLU A 35 -7.14 3.45 25.80
C GLU A 35 -5.91 2.97 26.58
N LEU A 36 -6.07 2.64 27.86
CA LEU A 36 -4.94 2.29 28.72
C LEU A 36 -4.62 0.80 28.73
N ILE A 37 -5.60 -0.06 28.41
CA ILE A 37 -5.45 -1.52 28.49
C ILE A 37 -5.64 -2.14 27.11
N LYS A 38 -6.83 -2.01 26.52
CA LYS A 38 -7.15 -2.76 25.29
C LYS A 38 -6.31 -2.35 24.09
N ILE A 39 -6.17 -1.05 23.80
CA ILE A 39 -5.40 -0.57 22.64
C ILE A 39 -3.92 -0.96 22.76
N PRO A 40 -3.22 -0.74 23.89
CA PRO A 40 -1.82 -1.13 24.04
C PRO A 40 -1.57 -2.63 23.92
N LEU A 41 -2.49 -3.47 24.43
CA LEU A 41 -2.39 -4.94 24.35
C LEU A 41 -2.75 -5.49 22.97
N ALA A 42 -3.71 -4.88 22.27
CA ALA A 42 -4.14 -5.30 20.93
C ALA A 42 -3.21 -4.79 19.82
N MET A 43 -2.44 -3.72 20.07
CA MET A 43 -1.56 -3.05 19.11
C MET A 43 -0.61 -3.97 18.32
N PRO A 44 0.08 -4.94 18.93
CA PRO A 44 0.93 -5.89 18.18
C PRO A 44 0.16 -6.66 17.10
N VAL A 45 -1.05 -7.12 17.43
CA VAL A 45 -1.89 -7.90 16.51
C VAL A 45 -2.49 -6.98 15.44
N MET A 46 -2.92 -5.77 15.81
CA MET A 46 -3.43 -4.77 14.86
C MET A 46 -2.37 -4.35 13.84
N MET A 47 -1.14 -4.06 14.28
CA MET A 47 -0.03 -3.69 13.40
C MET A 47 0.37 -4.82 12.45
N ALA A 48 0.34 -6.08 12.91
CA ALA A 48 0.51 -7.22 12.02
C ALA A 48 -0.60 -7.28 10.94
N GLY A 49 -1.84 -6.90 11.28
CA GLY A 49 -2.92 -6.74 10.31
C GLY A 49 -2.66 -5.63 9.28
N ILE A 50 -2.11 -4.50 9.71
CA ILE A 50 -1.74 -3.38 8.83
C ILE A 50 -0.60 -3.79 7.88
N ARG A 51 0.43 -4.49 8.38
CA ARG A 51 1.53 -5.04 7.57
C ARG A 51 1.00 -5.95 6.46
N MET A 52 0.18 -6.93 6.83
CA MET A 52 -0.43 -7.84 5.86
C MET A 52 -1.26 -7.09 4.83
N ALA A 53 -2.04 -6.09 5.25
CA ALA A 53 -2.84 -5.30 4.35
C ALA A 53 -1.99 -4.47 3.38
N ALA A 54 -0.91 -3.84 3.86
CA ALA A 54 0.02 -3.09 3.03
C ALA A 54 0.65 -3.96 1.94
N VAL A 55 1.15 -5.15 2.30
CA VAL A 55 1.73 -6.10 1.32
C VAL A 55 0.67 -6.57 0.31
N THR A 56 -0.55 -6.89 0.76
CA THR A 56 -1.62 -7.27 -0.17
C THR A 56 -2.04 -6.13 -1.10
N ALA A 57 -1.96 -4.87 -0.65
CA ALA A 57 -2.26 -3.72 -1.49
C ALA A 57 -1.23 -3.55 -2.61
N VAL A 58 0.05 -3.79 -2.34
CA VAL A 58 1.09 -3.83 -3.39
C VAL A 58 0.80 -4.95 -4.39
N GLY A 59 0.37 -6.12 -3.91
CA GLY A 59 -0.10 -7.21 -4.77
C GLY A 59 -1.27 -6.79 -5.67
N LEU A 60 -2.32 -6.18 -5.12
CA LEU A 60 -3.44 -5.67 -5.91
C LEU A 60 -3.01 -4.59 -6.91
N MET A 61 -2.04 -3.74 -6.55
CA MET A 61 -1.50 -2.72 -7.45
C MET A 61 -0.87 -3.33 -8.69
N THR A 62 -0.19 -4.49 -8.57
CA THR A 62 0.35 -5.17 -9.76
C THR A 62 -0.76 -5.59 -10.72
N ILE A 63 -1.93 -6.00 -10.22
CA ILE A 63 -3.10 -6.35 -11.03
C ILE A 63 -3.75 -5.08 -11.62
N ALA A 64 -3.73 -3.96 -10.90
CA ALA A 64 -4.32 -2.70 -11.36
C ALA A 64 -3.71 -2.19 -12.68
N ALA A 65 -2.47 -2.55 -12.99
CA ALA A 65 -1.85 -2.25 -14.27
C ALA A 65 -2.64 -2.78 -15.47
N PHE A 66 -3.40 -3.88 -15.30
CA PHE A 66 -4.30 -4.43 -16.33
C PHE A 66 -5.41 -3.46 -16.74
N VAL A 67 -5.82 -2.55 -15.84
CA VAL A 67 -6.89 -1.57 -16.08
C VAL A 67 -6.31 -0.23 -16.53
N GLY A 68 -5.06 -0.21 -17.02
CA GLY A 68 -4.42 1.02 -17.50
C GLY A 68 -3.96 1.97 -16.39
N ALA A 69 -3.81 1.48 -15.15
CA ALA A 69 -3.18 2.24 -14.06
C ALA A 69 -1.66 2.42 -14.27
N GLY A 70 -1.05 1.68 -15.21
CA GLY A 70 0.37 1.72 -15.51
C GLY A 70 1.25 1.09 -14.42
N GLY A 71 2.51 1.55 -14.34
CA GLY A 71 3.47 1.12 -13.32
C GLY A 71 4.18 -0.21 -13.62
N LEU A 72 4.83 -0.79 -12.60
CA LEU A 72 5.66 -2.00 -12.75
C LEU A 72 4.86 -3.23 -13.21
N GLY A 73 3.55 -3.29 -12.89
CA GLY A 73 2.66 -4.36 -13.36
C GLY A 73 2.48 -4.35 -14.89
N TYR A 74 2.65 -3.21 -15.55
CA TYR A 74 2.55 -3.11 -17.02
C TYR A 74 3.65 -3.93 -17.71
N LEU A 75 4.87 -3.90 -17.17
CA LEU A 75 5.99 -4.71 -17.68
C LEU A 75 5.72 -6.21 -17.49
N VAL A 76 5.16 -6.59 -16.34
CA VAL A 76 4.79 -7.99 -16.09
C VAL A 76 3.74 -8.47 -17.08
N PHE A 77 2.65 -7.70 -17.28
CA PHE A 77 1.59 -8.08 -18.21
C PHE A 77 2.02 -8.06 -19.67
N SER A 78 2.83 -7.08 -20.08
CA SER A 78 3.37 -7.04 -21.44
C SER A 78 4.29 -8.24 -21.71
N GLY A 79 5.12 -8.64 -20.74
CA GLY A 79 5.97 -9.82 -20.86
C GLY A 79 5.19 -11.14 -20.92
N ILE A 80 4.07 -11.24 -20.20
CA ILE A 80 3.15 -12.38 -20.31
C ILE A 80 2.54 -12.46 -21.72
N GLN A 81 2.16 -11.34 -22.31
CA GLN A 81 1.57 -11.29 -23.66
C GLN A 81 2.58 -11.65 -24.76
N THR A 82 3.84 -11.22 -24.61
CA THR A 82 4.90 -11.50 -25.58
C THR A 82 5.65 -12.80 -25.30
N VAL A 83 5.29 -13.54 -24.23
CA VAL A 83 5.98 -14.75 -23.76
C VAL A 83 7.49 -14.50 -23.55
N ASP A 84 7.83 -13.29 -23.10
CA ASP A 84 9.21 -12.90 -22.82
C ASP A 84 9.47 -12.93 -21.31
N ASN A 85 10.16 -13.99 -20.89
CA ASN A 85 10.54 -14.20 -19.49
C ASN A 85 11.42 -13.07 -18.95
N ASN A 86 12.26 -12.43 -19.78
CA ASN A 86 13.09 -11.33 -19.33
C ASN A 86 12.22 -10.13 -18.96
N LEU A 87 11.23 -9.80 -19.78
CA LEU A 87 10.34 -8.66 -19.56
C LEU A 87 9.45 -8.87 -18.32
N ILE A 88 8.98 -10.10 -18.10
CA ILE A 88 8.27 -10.48 -16.86
C ILE A 88 9.18 -10.24 -15.65
N LEU A 89 10.42 -10.69 -15.72
CA LEU A 89 11.38 -10.59 -14.63
C LEU A 89 11.79 -9.14 -14.35
N PHE A 90 11.94 -8.31 -15.39
CA PHE A 90 12.18 -6.87 -15.28
C PHE A 90 11.06 -6.12 -14.57
N GLY A 91 9.80 -6.57 -14.67
CA GLY A 91 8.70 -6.01 -13.88
C GLY A 91 8.60 -6.61 -12.47
N ALA A 92 8.78 -7.93 -12.35
CA ALA A 92 8.55 -8.67 -11.11
C ALA A 92 9.63 -8.44 -10.05
N ILE A 93 10.92 -8.39 -10.43
CA ILE A 93 12.03 -8.15 -9.48
C ILE A 93 11.88 -6.80 -8.76
N PRO A 94 11.77 -5.65 -9.46
CA PRO A 94 11.63 -4.37 -8.77
C PRO A 94 10.32 -4.27 -7.98
N ALA A 95 9.24 -4.90 -8.45
CA ALA A 95 7.98 -4.96 -7.71
C ALA A 95 8.14 -5.73 -6.39
N ALA A 96 8.85 -6.87 -6.40
CA ALA A 96 9.14 -7.66 -5.21
C ALA A 96 10.05 -6.91 -4.23
N ILE A 97 11.08 -6.22 -4.72
CA ILE A 97 11.96 -5.39 -3.90
C ILE A 97 11.15 -4.28 -3.22
N LEU A 98 10.26 -3.60 -3.96
CA LEU A 98 9.42 -2.55 -3.42
C LEU A 98 8.45 -3.08 -2.36
N ALA A 99 7.86 -4.26 -2.58
CA ALA A 99 7.02 -4.92 -1.59
C ALA A 99 7.79 -5.24 -0.29
N LEU A 100 9.03 -5.75 -0.40
CA LEU A 100 9.89 -6.02 0.75
C LEU A 100 10.30 -4.75 1.50
N ILE A 101 10.57 -3.66 0.78
CA ILE A 101 10.87 -2.35 1.40
C ILE A 101 9.65 -1.86 2.20
N ILE A 102 8.45 -1.94 1.63
CA ILE A 102 7.21 -1.55 2.32
C ILE A 102 6.97 -2.42 3.56
N ASP A 103 7.17 -3.74 3.44
CA ASP A 103 7.04 -4.66 4.56
C ASP A 103 8.05 -4.33 5.68
N TRP A 104 9.29 -4.02 5.31
CA TRP A 104 10.35 -3.63 6.23
C TRP A 104 10.05 -2.29 6.93
N ILE A 105 9.59 -1.27 6.19
CA ILE A 105 9.19 0.02 6.75
C ILE A 105 8.02 -0.17 7.73
N THR A 106 7.00 -0.92 7.33
CA THR A 106 5.84 -1.20 8.18
C THR A 106 6.24 -2.00 9.42
N GLY A 107 7.19 -2.92 9.29
CA GLY A 107 7.76 -3.65 10.41
C GLY A 107 8.59 -2.78 11.36
N LYS A 108 9.31 -1.79 10.84
CA LYS A 108 10.01 -0.79 11.66
C LYS A 108 9.04 0.11 12.41
N ILE A 109 7.93 0.50 11.77
CA ILE A 109 6.86 1.24 12.42
C ILE A 109 6.29 0.40 13.56
N GLU A 110 5.97 -0.88 13.33
CA GLU A 110 5.49 -1.80 14.38
C GLU A 110 6.43 -1.89 15.59
N GLU A 111 7.75 -2.06 15.35
CA GLU A 111 8.74 -2.09 16.44
C GLU A 111 8.77 -0.77 17.24
N ALA A 112 8.45 0.36 16.59
CA ALA A 112 8.41 1.67 17.21
C ALA A 112 7.08 1.96 17.94
N THR A 113 5.95 1.46 17.43
CA THR A 113 4.63 1.63 18.06
C THR A 113 4.39 0.67 19.22
N MET A 114 5.13 -0.43 19.33
CA MET A 114 5.06 -1.33 20.48
C MET A 114 5.52 -0.65 21.79
N PRO A 115 4.65 -0.57 22.83
CA PRO A 115 5.06 -0.13 24.17
C PRO A 115 6.18 -1.05 24.70
N ASN A 116 7.21 -0.47 25.35
CA ASN A 116 8.32 -1.26 25.91
C ASN A 116 7.75 -2.27 26.93
N GLY A 117 7.68 -3.56 26.57
CA GLY A 117 7.17 -4.59 27.48
C GLY A 117 6.78 -5.91 26.82
N ILE A 118 6.39 -5.92 25.54
CA ILE A 118 6.05 -7.17 24.83
C ILE A 118 6.99 -7.30 23.62
N LYS A 119 8.27 -7.52 23.92
CA LYS A 119 9.24 -7.94 22.91
C LYS A 119 9.07 -9.44 22.69
N LYS A 120 8.64 -9.78 21.47
CA LYS A 120 8.87 -11.02 20.71
C LYS A 120 9.27 -12.26 21.54
N SER A 121 8.43 -13.29 21.44
CA SER A 121 8.55 -14.64 22.00
C SER A 121 9.77 -15.45 21.52
N ASP A 122 10.93 -14.82 21.25
CA ASP A 122 12.18 -15.47 20.82
C ASP A 122 12.90 -16.22 21.97
N GLY A 123 12.18 -16.63 23.03
CA GLY A 123 12.72 -17.45 24.13
C GLY A 123 13.91 -16.86 24.91
N THR A 124 14.35 -15.65 24.59
CA THR A 124 15.54 -15.02 25.17
C THR A 124 15.15 -13.69 25.79
N MET A 125 14.95 -13.73 27.11
CA MET A 125 14.65 -12.55 27.91
C MET A 125 15.92 -11.67 28.02
N LYS A 126 16.17 -10.83 27.00
CA LYS A 126 17.18 -9.77 27.12
C LYS A 126 16.54 -8.58 27.83
N VAL A 127 16.65 -8.58 29.16
CA VAL A 127 16.30 -7.44 30.03
C VAL A 127 17.19 -6.26 29.65
N LYS A 128 16.68 -5.35 28.80
CA LYS A 128 17.36 -4.10 28.48
C LYS A 128 17.16 -3.13 29.64
N ARG A 129 18.07 -3.22 30.61
CA ARG A 129 18.19 -2.27 31.71
C ARG A 129 18.60 -0.91 31.14
N ASN A 130 17.92 0.11 31.62
CA ASN A 130 18.36 1.50 31.77
C ASN A 130 18.26 2.48 30.59
N GLY A 131 17.98 3.73 30.98
CA GLY A 131 18.49 4.92 30.29
C GLY A 131 17.43 5.82 29.67
N SER A 132 17.02 6.82 30.45
CA SER A 132 16.37 8.07 30.04
C SER A 132 16.58 8.45 28.56
N ASN A 133 15.58 8.18 27.71
CA ASN A 133 15.44 8.84 26.41
C ASN A 133 13.99 8.77 25.91
N LYS A 134 13.08 9.18 26.78
CA LYS A 134 11.62 9.09 26.61
C LYS A 134 11.11 9.89 25.38
N ASN A 135 11.89 10.86 24.91
CA ASN A 135 11.48 11.83 23.89
C ASN A 135 12.03 11.53 22.47
N LYS A 136 13.07 10.69 22.32
CA LYS A 136 13.62 10.36 20.99
C LYS A 136 12.78 9.34 20.22
N LYS A 137 12.15 8.38 20.91
CA LYS A 137 11.32 7.36 20.24
C LYS A 137 10.01 7.96 19.68
N GLY A 138 9.38 8.87 20.41
CA GLY A 138 8.18 9.60 19.97
C GLY A 138 8.42 10.48 18.73
N ASN A 139 9.54 11.20 18.68
CA ASN A 139 9.87 12.03 17.52
C ASN A 139 10.19 11.22 16.25
N ILE A 140 10.75 10.01 16.39
CA ILE A 140 10.97 9.11 15.24
C ILE A 140 9.62 8.61 14.68
N ILE A 141 8.64 8.34 15.55
CA ILE A 141 7.28 7.89 15.16
C ILE A 141 6.56 8.98 14.35
N ILE A 142 6.59 10.22 14.83
CA ILE A 142 5.97 11.36 14.12
C ILE A 142 6.72 11.60 12.81
N ALA A 143 8.06 11.57 12.82
CA ALA A 143 8.85 11.79 11.61
C ALA A 143 8.61 10.72 10.52
N SER A 144 8.46 9.44 10.88
CA SER A 144 8.20 8.39 9.88
C SER A 144 6.78 8.43 9.32
N VAL A 145 5.78 8.70 10.16
CA VAL A 145 4.38 8.84 9.70
C VAL A 145 4.24 10.10 8.85
N VAL A 146 4.84 11.22 9.28
CA VAL A 146 4.87 12.47 8.50
C VAL A 146 5.64 12.27 7.19
N ALA A 147 6.76 11.55 7.17
CA ALA A 147 7.49 11.28 5.93
C ALA A 147 6.65 10.48 4.93
N VAL A 148 5.95 9.42 5.36
CA VAL A 148 5.09 8.64 4.46
C VAL A 148 3.90 9.46 3.97
N VAL A 149 3.29 10.28 4.83
CA VAL A 149 2.15 11.14 4.46
C VAL A 149 2.60 12.30 3.56
N VAL A 150 3.78 12.89 3.78
CA VAL A 150 4.35 13.97 2.95
C VAL A 150 4.78 13.44 1.59
N ILE A 151 5.43 12.27 1.53
CA ILE A 151 5.79 11.64 0.25
C ILE A 151 4.53 11.25 -0.52
N GLY A 152 3.53 10.65 0.15
CA GLY A 152 2.25 10.31 -0.46
C GLY A 152 1.48 11.54 -0.95
N GLY A 153 1.45 12.61 -0.15
CA GLY A 153 0.80 13.88 -0.50
C GLY A 153 1.48 14.60 -1.66
N ALA A 154 2.81 14.65 -1.69
CA ALA A 154 3.59 15.29 -2.76
C ALA A 154 3.43 14.54 -4.10
N LEU A 155 3.45 13.21 -4.07
CA LEU A 155 3.20 12.39 -5.26
C LEU A 155 1.75 12.54 -5.75
N ALA A 156 0.76 12.56 -4.84
CA ALA A 156 -0.64 12.75 -5.19
C ALA A 156 -0.91 14.14 -5.81
N SER A 157 -0.28 15.20 -5.27
CA SER A 157 -0.41 16.55 -5.83
C SER A 157 0.16 16.68 -7.25
N SER A 158 1.24 15.94 -7.57
CA SER A 158 1.82 15.95 -8.92
C SER A 158 0.93 15.28 -9.97
N ILE A 159 0.11 14.30 -9.56
CA ILE A 159 -0.80 13.57 -10.44
C ILE A 159 -2.09 14.38 -10.71
N LEU A 160 -2.51 15.23 -9.78
CA LEU A 160 -3.78 15.95 -9.86
C LEU A 160 -3.72 17.25 -10.68
N SER A 161 -2.52 17.73 -11.06
CA SER A 161 -2.35 19.01 -11.78
C SER A 161 -2.35 18.91 -13.32
N ARG A 162 -3.06 17.94 -13.91
CA ARG A 162 -3.05 17.73 -15.38
C ARG A 162 -4.17 18.53 -16.07
N SER A 163 -3.78 19.33 -17.07
CA SER A 163 -4.59 20.38 -17.73
C SER A 163 -5.74 19.89 -18.62
N ASP A 164 -6.77 20.73 -18.78
CA ASP A 164 -8.07 20.45 -19.41
C ASP A 164 -8.10 20.21 -20.94
N ASN A 165 -6.99 20.35 -21.66
CA ASN A 165 -6.92 20.12 -23.13
C ASN A 165 -6.08 18.88 -23.49
N LYS A 166 -6.51 17.70 -23.05
CA LYS A 166 -5.81 16.43 -23.36
C LYS A 166 -6.76 15.40 -23.98
N ILE A 167 -6.40 14.87 -25.15
CA ILE A 167 -7.12 13.74 -25.75
C ILE A 167 -6.51 12.44 -25.23
N THR A 168 -7.32 11.58 -24.60
CA THR A 168 -6.85 10.27 -24.13
C THR A 168 -7.12 9.21 -25.19
N ILE A 169 -6.09 8.48 -25.61
CA ILE A 169 -6.19 7.36 -26.55
C ILE A 169 -6.02 6.05 -25.78
N GLY A 170 -7.08 5.24 -25.75
CA GLY A 170 -7.06 3.91 -25.15
C GLY A 170 -6.93 2.80 -26.19
N SER A 171 -6.16 1.76 -25.90
CA SER A 171 -6.09 0.54 -26.72
C SER A 171 -6.23 -0.72 -25.89
N LYS A 172 -6.76 -1.81 -26.48
CA LYS A 172 -6.83 -3.11 -25.80
C LYS A 172 -5.43 -3.75 -25.66
N ASN A 173 -5.39 -4.86 -24.95
CA ASN A 173 -4.19 -5.68 -24.73
C ASN A 173 -3.73 -6.55 -25.93
N TYR A 174 -3.88 -6.05 -27.16
CA TYR A 174 -3.43 -6.75 -28.37
C TYR A 174 -2.31 -5.96 -29.04
N THR A 175 -1.33 -6.67 -29.59
CA THR A 175 -0.14 -6.09 -30.22
C THR A 175 -0.47 -5.13 -31.37
N GLU A 176 -1.45 -5.46 -32.21
CA GLU A 176 -1.88 -4.60 -33.32
C GLU A 176 -2.52 -3.31 -32.81
N GLN A 177 -3.30 -3.41 -31.73
CA GLN A 177 -3.96 -2.25 -31.13
C GLN A 177 -2.98 -1.34 -30.40
N LEU A 178 -1.93 -1.92 -29.81
CA LEU A 178 -0.83 -1.16 -29.23
C LEU A 178 -0.09 -0.35 -30.30
N ILE A 179 0.22 -0.96 -31.44
CA ILE A 179 0.89 -0.27 -32.57
C ILE A 179 -0.01 0.82 -33.13
N LEU A 180 -1.30 0.52 -33.38
CA LEU A 180 -2.26 1.52 -33.87
C LEU A 180 -2.43 2.68 -32.91
N GLY A 181 -2.45 2.43 -31.60
CA GLY A 181 -2.52 3.47 -30.58
C GLY A 181 -1.33 4.43 -30.62
N ASN A 182 -0.11 3.89 -30.69
CA ASN A 182 1.11 4.71 -30.80
C ASN A 182 1.17 5.48 -32.14
N MET A 183 0.77 4.86 -33.26
CA MET A 183 0.71 5.57 -34.55
C MET A 183 -0.31 6.70 -34.54
N LEU A 184 -1.44 6.53 -33.84
CA LEU A 184 -2.46 7.57 -33.70
C LEU A 184 -1.98 8.73 -32.85
N GLU A 185 -1.30 8.46 -31.73
CA GLU A 185 -0.61 9.46 -30.92
C GLU A 185 0.35 10.29 -31.77
N GLU A 186 1.27 9.62 -32.47
CA GLU A 186 2.28 10.29 -33.31
C GLU A 186 1.64 11.09 -34.47
N LEU A 187 0.55 10.61 -35.06
CA LEU A 187 -0.17 11.33 -36.11
C LEU A 187 -0.90 12.57 -35.59
N ILE A 188 -1.45 12.53 -34.37
CA ILE A 188 -2.18 13.65 -33.78
C ILE A 188 -1.20 14.72 -33.32
N GLU A 189 -0.13 14.33 -32.62
CA GLU A 189 0.89 15.28 -32.16
C GLU A 189 1.64 15.95 -33.32
N ASN A 190 1.90 15.24 -34.43
CA ASN A 190 2.57 15.85 -35.58
C ASN A 190 1.64 16.73 -36.44
N LYS A 191 0.33 16.50 -36.44
CA LYS A 191 -0.62 17.22 -37.31
C LYS A 191 -1.48 18.24 -36.58
N THR A 192 -1.50 18.25 -35.26
CA THR A 192 -2.33 19.13 -34.43
C THR A 192 -1.57 19.60 -33.20
N ASP A 193 -1.94 20.75 -32.64
CA ASP A 193 -1.34 21.31 -31.42
C ASP A 193 -1.99 20.73 -30.13
N ILE A 194 -2.41 19.47 -30.19
CA ILE A 194 -3.16 18.79 -29.13
C ILE A 194 -2.25 17.78 -28.44
N ASP A 195 -2.16 17.89 -27.11
CA ASP A 195 -1.41 16.97 -26.26
C ASP A 195 -2.22 15.68 -26.06
N VAL A 196 -1.60 14.53 -26.33
CA VAL A 196 -2.24 13.22 -26.29
C VAL A 196 -1.76 12.46 -25.05
N GLU A 197 -2.68 11.79 -24.36
CA GLU A 197 -2.31 10.84 -23.31
C GLU A 197 -2.67 9.43 -23.76
N THR A 198 -1.65 8.59 -23.92
CA THR A 198 -1.86 7.20 -24.28
C THR A 198 -2.03 6.33 -23.04
N LYS A 199 -3.18 5.64 -22.99
CA LYS A 199 -3.48 4.58 -22.02
C LYS A 199 -3.62 3.26 -22.75
N LEU A 200 -2.48 2.73 -23.17
CA LEU A 200 -2.43 1.52 -23.98
C LEU A 200 -2.46 0.26 -23.10
N ASN A 201 -2.83 -0.88 -23.70
CA ASN A 201 -2.89 -2.17 -22.99
C ASN A 201 -3.99 -2.22 -21.90
N LEU A 202 -5.13 -1.57 -22.13
CA LEU A 202 -6.34 -1.62 -21.31
C LEU A 202 -7.01 -2.99 -21.48
N GLY A 203 -6.52 -4.00 -20.77
CA GLY A 203 -7.11 -5.32 -20.61
C GLY A 203 -7.97 -5.81 -21.78
N GLY A 204 -9.13 -6.39 -21.47
CA GLY A 204 -10.07 -6.89 -22.47
C GLY A 204 -11.05 -5.83 -23.02
N THR A 205 -11.81 -6.21 -24.05
CA THR A 205 -12.84 -5.37 -24.70
C THR A 205 -13.80 -4.72 -23.71
N GLN A 206 -14.19 -5.41 -22.63
CA GLN A 206 -15.11 -4.86 -21.63
C GLN A 206 -14.53 -3.65 -20.90
N VAL A 207 -13.22 -3.68 -20.58
CA VAL A 207 -12.55 -2.58 -19.88
C VAL A 207 -12.48 -1.34 -20.78
N ALA A 208 -11.99 -1.52 -22.00
CA ALA A 208 -11.88 -0.43 -22.98
C ALA A 208 -13.25 0.13 -23.39
N PHE A 209 -14.26 -0.72 -23.59
CA PHE A 209 -15.61 -0.28 -23.96
C PHE A 209 -16.31 0.48 -22.82
N ASN A 210 -16.16 0.00 -21.58
CA ASN A 210 -16.72 0.70 -20.43
C ASN A 210 -16.03 2.05 -20.19
N ALA A 211 -14.70 2.13 -20.39
CA ALA A 211 -13.97 3.39 -20.34
C ALA A 211 -14.45 4.39 -21.40
N LEU A 212 -14.67 3.94 -22.64
CA LEU A 212 -15.23 4.80 -23.69
C LEU A 212 -16.63 5.31 -23.35
N LYS A 213 -17.45 4.49 -22.68
CA LYS A 213 -18.81 4.86 -22.27
C LYS A 213 -18.83 5.82 -21.06
N SER A 214 -17.86 5.73 -20.16
CA SER A 214 -17.78 6.59 -18.98
C SER A 214 -17.24 7.99 -19.27
N GLY A 215 -16.60 8.19 -20.43
CA GLY A 215 -15.74 9.36 -20.67
C GLY A 215 -14.48 9.29 -19.83
#